data_AF-A0AAU9M438-F1
#
_entry.id   AF-A0AAU9M438-F1
#
_cell.length_a   1.000
_cell.length_b   1.000
_cell.length_c   1.000
_cell.angle_alpha   90.00
_cell.angle_beta   90.00
_cell.angle_gamma   90.00
#
_symmetry.space_group_name_H-M   'P 1'
#
loop_
_entity.id
_entity.type
_entity.pdbx_description
1 polymer ?
#
loop_
_entity_poly.entity_id
_entity_poly.type
_entity_poly.pdbx_seq_one_letter_code
_entity_poly.pdbx_strand_id
1 'polypeptide(L)'
;MVESGDVKAVFTGHDHLNDFCGELKGINLCYAGGFGYHAYGKAGWSRRSRVVVVSLEKESSGNWGAVKSIRTWKRLDDEKLTTIDDQILWSNNSSIWGS
;
A
#
# COMPACT_ATOMS: atom_id res chain seq x y z
N MET A 1 -12.49 -10.21 -8.20
CA MET A 1 -11.31 -9.42 -7.76
C MET A 1 -10.04 -9.92 -8.42
N VAL A 2 -9.57 -11.14 -8.12
CA VAL A 2 -8.39 -11.71 -8.80
C VAL A 2 -8.71 -12.03 -10.25
N GLU A 3 -9.77 -12.80 -10.50
CA GLU A 3 -10.16 -13.24 -11.86
C GLU A 3 -10.63 -12.09 -12.76
N SER A 4 -11.05 -10.97 -12.18
CA SER A 4 -11.42 -9.77 -12.95
C SER A 4 -10.22 -8.95 -13.39
N GLY A 5 -9.02 -9.14 -12.81
CA GLY A 5 -7.79 -8.44 -13.20
C GLY A 5 -7.72 -6.93 -12.88
N ASP A 6 -8.85 -6.33 -12.49
CA ASP A 6 -8.97 -4.88 -12.28
C ASP A 6 -8.41 -4.38 -10.94
N VAL A 7 -8.25 -5.27 -9.96
CA VAL A 7 -7.78 -4.91 -8.62
C VAL A 7 -6.29 -5.17 -8.50
N LYS A 8 -5.50 -4.12 -8.23
CA LYS A 8 -4.03 -4.22 -8.08
C LYS A 8 -3.58 -4.30 -6.61
N ALA A 9 -4.33 -3.70 -5.69
CA ALA A 9 -4.09 -3.76 -4.25
C ALA A 9 -5.37 -3.44 -3.48
N VAL A 10 -5.51 -3.98 -2.27
CA VAL A 10 -6.62 -3.73 -1.34
C VAL A 10 -6.05 -3.22 -0.03
N PHE A 11 -6.63 -2.12 0.47
CA PHE A 11 -6.27 -1.52 1.75
C PHE A 11 -7.46 -1.59 2.69
N THR A 12 -7.26 -2.16 3.88
CA THR A 12 -8.33 -2.36 4.87
C THR A 12 -7.92 -1.84 6.25
N GLY A 13 -8.92 -1.55 7.09
CA GLY A 13 -8.76 -1.18 8.49
C GLY A 13 -9.40 -2.22 9.42
N HIS A 14 -10.01 -1.75 10.50
CA HIS A 14 -10.77 -2.52 11.51
C HIS A 14 -9.92 -3.29 12.53
N ASP A 15 -8.80 -3.87 12.10
CA ASP A 15 -7.80 -4.42 13.03
C ASP A 15 -6.74 -3.35 13.36
N HIS A 16 -6.62 -2.99 14.64
CA HIS A 16 -5.69 -1.94 15.09
C HIS A 16 -4.31 -2.46 15.47
N LEU A 17 -4.14 -3.79 15.45
CA LEU A 17 -2.88 -4.46 15.72
C LEU A 17 -2.26 -4.97 14.42
N ASN A 18 -3.07 -5.48 13.51
CA ASN A 18 -2.59 -5.96 12.23
C ASN A 18 -2.20 -4.79 11.31
N ASP A 19 -0.95 -4.79 10.87
CA ASP A 19 -0.42 -3.85 9.88
C ASP A 19 0.32 -4.57 8.75
N PHE A 20 0.09 -5.88 8.63
CA PHE A 20 0.67 -6.73 7.60
C PHE A 20 0.16 -6.33 6.21
N CYS A 21 1.02 -6.55 5.22
CA CYS A 21 0.70 -6.33 3.82
C CYS A 21 1.45 -7.38 3.01
N GLY A 22 0.71 -8.19 2.29
CA GLY A 22 1.27 -9.31 1.55
C GLY A 22 0.40 -9.71 0.37
N GLU A 23 1.01 -10.47 -0.54
CA GLU A 23 0.35 -10.93 -1.75
C GLU A 23 -0.44 -12.22 -1.50
N LEU A 24 -1.70 -12.22 -1.90
CA LEU A 24 -2.53 -13.42 -1.97
C LEU A 24 -3.12 -13.51 -3.37
N LYS A 25 -2.74 -14.57 -4.11
CA LYS A 25 -3.24 -14.84 -5.47
C LYS A 25 -3.07 -13.62 -6.42
N GLY A 26 -1.91 -12.96 -6.39
CA GLY A 26 -1.62 -11.82 -7.26
C GLY A 26 -2.25 -10.48 -6.85
N ILE A 27 -2.90 -10.40 -5.68
CA ILE A 27 -3.41 -9.15 -5.11
C ILE A 27 -2.72 -8.88 -3.77
N ASN A 28 -2.20 -7.67 -3.60
CA ASN A 28 -1.69 -7.22 -2.31
C ASN A 28 -2.83 -6.85 -1.36
N LEU A 29 -2.89 -7.49 -0.20
CA LEU A 29 -3.87 -7.24 0.87
C LEU A 29 -3.14 -6.57 2.05
N CYS A 30 -3.50 -5.34 2.37
CA CYS A 30 -2.73 -4.50 3.27
C CYS A 30 -3.59 -3.87 4.35
N TYR A 31 -3.27 -4.14 5.61
CA TYR A 31 -3.87 -3.44 6.73
C TYR A 31 -3.22 -2.05 6.92
N ALA A 32 -4.05 -1.07 7.23
CA ALA A 32 -3.61 0.32 7.48
C ALA A 32 -2.86 0.49 8.81
N GLY A 33 -3.05 -0.45 9.75
CA GLY A 33 -2.56 -0.36 11.13
C GLY A 33 -3.46 0.51 12.03
N GLY A 34 -3.12 0.56 13.32
CA GLY A 34 -3.84 1.35 14.32
C GLY A 34 -3.41 2.83 14.36
N PHE A 35 -4.27 3.73 13.87
CA PHE A 35 -4.03 5.17 13.86
C PHE A 35 -4.65 5.93 15.05
N GLY A 36 -5.84 5.55 15.51
CA GLY A 36 -6.62 6.33 16.47
C GLY A 36 -6.10 6.27 17.93
N TYR A 37 -6.25 7.38 18.68
CA TYR A 37 -5.92 7.42 20.11
C TYR A 37 -6.97 6.78 21.03
N HIS A 38 -8.23 6.75 20.59
CA HIS A 38 -9.33 6.09 21.31
C HIS A 38 -9.60 4.66 20.83
N ALA A 39 -8.73 4.13 19.98
CA ALA A 39 -8.75 2.77 19.49
C ALA A 39 -7.91 1.85 20.41
N TYR A 40 -8.25 0.55 20.46
CA TYR A 40 -7.38 -0.42 21.12
C TYR A 40 -6.00 -0.49 20.43
N GLY A 41 -4.97 -0.83 21.21
CA GLY A 41 -3.59 -0.94 20.74
C GLY A 41 -2.79 -1.93 21.59
N LYS A 42 -1.48 -2.00 21.36
CA LYS A 42 -0.56 -2.87 22.11
C LYS A 42 0.52 -2.02 22.78
N ALA A 43 0.73 -2.24 24.08
CA ALA A 43 1.78 -1.56 24.82
C ALA A 43 3.16 -1.79 24.15
N GLY A 44 3.96 -0.74 24.05
CA GLY A 44 5.25 -0.79 23.36
C GLY A 44 5.16 -0.84 21.83
N TRP A 45 3.98 -0.65 21.24
CA TRP A 45 3.80 -0.64 19.79
C TRP A 45 3.27 0.72 19.32
N SER A 46 4.13 1.49 18.64
CA SER A 46 3.79 2.83 18.16
C SER A 46 2.59 2.79 17.22
N ARG A 47 1.66 3.75 17.34
CA ARG A 47 0.58 3.92 16.36
C ARG A 47 1.18 4.20 14.99
N ARG A 48 0.42 3.95 13.92
CA ARG A 48 0.93 4.14 12.57
C ARG A 48 -0.17 4.43 11.57
N SER A 49 0.20 5.14 10.52
CA SER A 49 -0.61 5.30 9.31
C SER A 49 0.10 4.69 8.13
N ARG A 50 -0.66 4.02 7.26
CA ARG A 50 -0.15 3.56 5.96
C ARG A 50 -0.32 4.67 4.93
N VAL A 51 0.77 5.05 4.29
CA VAL A 51 0.77 5.94 3.14
C VAL A 51 0.73 5.11 1.87
N VAL A 52 -0.09 5.53 0.92
CA VAL A 52 -0.24 4.90 -0.39
C VAL A 52 0.00 5.96 -1.46
N VAL A 53 1.00 5.73 -2.31
CA VAL A 53 1.28 6.58 -3.47
C VAL A 53 0.96 5.80 -4.72
N VAL A 54 0.00 6.32 -5.48
CA VAL A 54 -0.38 5.83 -6.80
C VAL A 54 0.19 6.79 -7.83
N SER A 55 1.03 6.28 -8.72
CA SER A 55 1.53 7.03 -9.88
C SER A 55 0.78 6.59 -11.12
N LEU A 56 0.35 7.55 -11.94
CA LEU A 56 -0.32 7.30 -13.22
C LEU A 56 0.62 7.61 -14.38
N GLU A 57 0.40 6.96 -15.52
CA GLU A 57 1.04 7.35 -16.77
C GLU A 57 0.54 8.73 -17.22
N LYS A 58 1.39 9.47 -17.93
CA LYS A 58 1.02 10.76 -18.53
C LYS A 58 1.05 10.60 -20.04
N GLU A 59 -0.09 10.83 -20.66
CA GLU A 59 -0.24 10.75 -22.10
C GLU A 59 0.37 11.97 -22.80
N SER A 60 0.71 11.82 -24.08
CA SER A 60 1.17 12.93 -24.93
C SER A 60 0.12 14.04 -25.07
N SER A 61 -1.16 13.69 -24.92
CA SER A 61 -2.31 14.59 -24.86
C SER A 61 -2.32 15.49 -23.61
N GLY A 62 -1.49 15.16 -22.60
CA GLY A 62 -1.51 15.79 -21.28
C GLY A 62 -2.47 15.15 -20.28
N ASN A 63 -3.28 14.17 -20.71
CA ASN A 63 -4.20 13.43 -19.85
C ASN A 63 -3.48 12.37 -18.99
N TRP A 64 -4.16 11.90 -17.94
CA TRP A 64 -3.71 10.78 -17.11
C TRP A 64 -4.13 9.46 -17.73
N GLY A 65 -3.17 8.55 -17.88
CA GLY A 65 -3.36 7.19 -18.39
C GLY A 65 -3.52 6.16 -17.27
N ALA A 66 -3.14 4.92 -17.57
CA ALA A 66 -3.24 3.80 -16.63
C ALA A 66 -2.37 3.99 -15.38
N VAL A 67 -2.64 3.19 -14.34
CA VAL A 67 -1.74 3.12 -13.18
C VAL A 67 -0.36 2.68 -13.67
N LYS A 68 0.67 3.43 -13.26
CA LYS A 68 2.09 3.13 -13.51
C LYS A 68 2.70 2.36 -12.35
N SER A 69 2.42 2.77 -11.12
CA SER A 69 2.92 2.07 -9.93
C SER A 69 2.09 2.38 -8.68
N ILE A 70 2.15 1.46 -7.73
CA ILE A 70 1.59 1.58 -6.39
C ILE A 70 2.70 1.30 -5.40
N ARG A 71 3.09 2.30 -4.61
CA ARG A 71 4.07 2.20 -3.53
C ARG A 71 3.40 2.50 -2.19
N THR A 72 3.81 1.81 -1.14
CA THR A 72 3.29 2.03 0.21
C THR A 72 4.40 1.95 1.24
N TRP A 73 4.22 2.67 2.33
CA TRP A 73 5.02 2.55 3.55
C TRP A 73 4.14 2.89 4.75
N LYS A 74 4.66 2.70 5.96
CA LYS A 74 4.02 3.15 7.19
C LYS A 74 4.80 4.29 7.82
N ARG A 75 4.08 5.24 8.42
CA ARG A 75 4.62 6.29 9.28
C ARG A 75 4.23 5.98 10.71
N LEU A 76 5.22 5.86 11.59
CA LEU A 76 4.98 5.68 13.01
C LEU A 76 4.60 7.02 13.66
N ASP A 77 3.76 6.95 14.67
CA ASP A 77 3.51 8.03 15.62
C ASP A 77 4.61 8.00 16.70
N ASP A 78 5.82 8.35 16.28
CA ASP A 78 6.96 8.62 17.15
C ASP A 78 7.49 10.03 16.86
N GLU A 79 8.47 10.50 17.64
CA GLU A 79 9.01 11.86 17.52
C GLU A 79 9.57 12.19 16.13
N LYS A 80 9.94 11.18 15.33
CA LYS A 80 10.60 11.33 14.03
C LYS A 80 9.67 11.01 12.85
N LEU A 81 8.44 10.60 13.13
CA LEU A 81 7.52 10.04 12.16
C LEU A 81 8.19 8.94 11.33
N THR A 82 8.85 8.00 11.99
CA THR A 82 9.72 6.99 11.35
C THR A 82 8.99 6.28 10.21
N THR A 83 9.64 6.21 9.05
CA THR A 83 9.17 5.39 7.93
C THR A 83 9.59 3.94 8.13
N ILE A 84 8.66 3.01 8.01
CA ILE A 84 8.93 1.57 7.99
C ILE A 84 8.19 0.87 6.86
N ASP A 85 8.64 -0.33 6.50
CA ASP A 85 7.99 -1.25 5.55
C ASP A 85 7.62 -0.60 4.21
N ASP A 86 8.60 0.10 3.64
CA ASP A 86 8.51 0.69 2.30
C ASP A 86 8.60 -0.41 1.23
N GLN A 87 7.57 -0.48 0.40
CA GLN A 87 7.44 -1.51 -0.63
C GLN A 87 6.63 -1.05 -1.84
N ILE A 88 6.95 -1.62 -2.99
CA ILE A 88 6.19 -1.47 -4.24
C ILE A 88 5.21 -2.64 -4.31
N LEU A 89 3.91 -2.36 -4.27
CA LEU A 89 2.87 -3.38 -4.37
C LEU A 89 2.61 -3.78 -5.82
N TRP A 90 2.77 -2.83 -6.74
CA TRP A 90 2.53 -3.06 -8.14
C TRP A 90 3.31 -2.04 -8.98
N SER A 91 3.83 -2.47 -10.13
CA SER A 91 4.45 -1.58 -11.11
C SER A 91 4.22 -2.15 -12.50
N ASN A 92 3.90 -1.29 -13.46
CA ASN A 92 3.85 -1.63 -14.88
C ASN A 92 5.30 -1.74 -15.42
N ASN A 93 6.06 -2.73 -14.95
CA ASN A 93 7.28 -3.11 -15.65
C ASN A 93 6.86 -4.05 -16.77
N SER A 94 6.89 -3.56 -18.01
CA SER A 94 6.89 -4.42 -19.18
C SER A 94 7.96 -5.49 -18.96
N SER A 95 7.54 -6.76 -18.93
CA SER A 95 8.43 -7.91 -18.92
C SER A 95 9.35 -7.85 -20.13
N ILE A 96 10.52 -7.22 -19.99
CA ILE A 96 11.67 -7.51 -20.83
C ILE A 96 12.19 -8.85 -20.33
N TRP A 97 11.63 -9.95 -20.86
CA TRP A 97 12.07 -11.37 -20.86
C TRP A 97 10.81 -12.21 -21.10
N GLY A 98 10.55 -12.91 -22.21
CA GLY A 98 11.23 -13.13 -23.48
C GLY A 98 10.23 -13.83 -24.41
N SER A 99 10.42 -13.61 -25.71
CA SER A 99 9.87 -14.40 -26.84
C SER A 99 10.31 -15.86 -26.79
#